data_AF-A0A257JJW2-F1
#
_entry.id   AF-A0A257JJW2-F1
#
_cell.length_a   1.000
_cell.length_b   1.000
_cell.length_c   1.000
_cell.angle_alpha   90.00
_cell.angle_beta   90.00
_cell.angle_gamma   90.00
#
_symmetry.space_group_name_H-M   'P 1'
#
loop_
_entity.id
_entity.type
_entity.pdbx_description
1 polymer ?
#
loop_
_entity_poly.entity_id
_entity_poly.type
_entity_poly.pdbx_seq_one_letter_code
_entity_poly.pdbx_strand_id
1 'polypeptide(L)'
;TRGEHLQFKLIDPIRADDGGGAPDDEDEAFIALRRSNSDAAPLRVLRDGPGQARVVRPTPAQLRVAELISQGWQVPVGALAEIDAALRVLGSHFQLASDVEAGHEVPASAVLRAELTPQHGGLLLSLVAAPFGDFGPRPLPGQGRERVTTVHQGVTLSTRRNLAAERDQAQVLLDALPALDGGASPWTIAEPDQALAVVEALQGLAPGIVTDWPKGKPFRVRPVAAGQVRLAVRSQQQWLVVDGQVTLDGGEVLKLEQLLEALAQNRSRYVALGDGEFLALGDTLRQQLADLQTLAQPGGKAGAAPRLSPLAALAW
;
A
#
# COMPACT_ATOMS: atom_id res chain seq x y z
N THR A 1 22.40 15.38 -46.64
CA THR A 1 23.52 16.11 -46.00
C THR A 1 24.05 15.25 -44.87
N ARG A 2 25.33 14.82 -44.94
CA ARG A 2 26.02 14.05 -43.88
C ARG A 2 26.41 15.02 -42.77
N GLY A 3 25.56 15.17 -41.76
CA GLY A 3 25.87 15.84 -40.50
C GLY A 3 25.49 14.93 -39.34
N GLU A 4 26.02 15.18 -38.14
CA GLU A 4 25.50 14.56 -36.93
C GLU A 4 24.04 15.03 -36.72
N HIS A 5 23.15 14.11 -36.38
CA HIS A 5 21.73 14.38 -36.13
C HIS A 5 21.36 13.85 -34.75
N LEU A 6 20.57 14.61 -34.00
CA LEU A 6 19.96 14.15 -32.76
C LEU A 6 18.68 13.39 -33.11
N GLN A 7 18.53 12.19 -32.54
CA GLN A 7 17.33 11.38 -32.67
C GLN A 7 16.45 11.55 -31.43
N PHE A 8 15.22 11.98 -31.62
CA PHE A 8 14.24 12.11 -30.55
C PHE A 8 13.41 10.83 -30.48
N LYS A 9 13.35 10.20 -29.29
CA LYS A 9 12.44 9.09 -29.01
C LYS A 9 11.40 9.56 -28.00
N LEU A 10 10.12 9.32 -28.30
CA LEU A 10 9.06 9.49 -27.32
C LEU A 10 9.14 8.29 -26.39
N ILE A 11 9.57 8.51 -25.15
CA ILE A 11 9.63 7.45 -24.14
C ILE A 11 8.38 7.59 -23.28
N ASP A 12 7.47 6.63 -23.41
CA ASP A 12 6.34 6.50 -22.49
C ASP A 12 6.89 6.12 -21.10
N PRO A 13 6.66 6.91 -20.03
CA PRO A 13 7.17 6.61 -18.70
C PRO A 13 6.51 5.38 -18.05
N ILE A 14 5.51 4.76 -18.68
CA ILE A 14 4.73 3.65 -18.12
C ILE A 14 4.97 2.32 -18.87
N ARG A 15 5.35 2.33 -20.16
CA ARG A 15 5.73 1.12 -20.92
C ARG A 15 7.25 1.09 -21.05
N ALA A 16 7.92 0.11 -20.44
CA ALA A 16 9.34 -0.09 -20.66
C ALA A 16 9.59 -0.38 -22.15
N ASP A 17 10.75 0.02 -22.64
CA ASP A 17 11.24 -0.37 -23.96
C ASP A 17 11.56 -1.87 -23.90
N ASP A 18 10.53 -2.70 -24.12
CA ASP A 18 10.70 -4.15 -24.23
C ASP A 18 11.55 -4.38 -25.47
N GLY A 19 12.83 -4.69 -25.25
CA GLY A 19 13.83 -4.79 -26.31
C GLY A 19 13.35 -5.68 -27.45
N GLY A 20 13.19 -5.08 -28.63
CA GLY A 20 13.13 -5.80 -29.91
C GLY A 20 11.98 -6.79 -30.09
N GLY A 21 10.73 -6.37 -29.88
CA GLY A 21 9.55 -7.05 -30.40
C GLY A 21 9.05 -6.40 -31.69
N ALA A 22 8.63 -7.21 -32.67
CA ALA A 22 7.89 -6.72 -33.84
C ALA A 22 6.64 -5.93 -33.40
N PRO A 23 6.13 -4.98 -34.20
CA PRO A 23 4.90 -4.25 -33.84
C PRO A 23 3.77 -5.26 -33.61
N ASP A 24 3.30 -5.35 -32.36
CA ASP A 24 2.18 -6.20 -31.97
C ASP A 24 0.88 -5.64 -32.58
N ASP A 25 -0.05 -6.53 -32.94
CA ASP A 25 -1.35 -6.21 -33.57
C ASP A 25 -2.22 -5.21 -32.77
N GLU A 26 -1.84 -4.87 -31.53
CA GLU A 26 -2.44 -3.79 -30.74
C GLU A 26 -2.14 -2.38 -31.28
N ASP A 27 -1.05 -2.20 -32.05
CA ASP A 27 -0.70 -0.93 -32.70
C ASP A 27 -1.72 -0.55 -33.80
N GLU A 28 -2.38 -1.53 -34.43
CA GLU A 28 -3.49 -1.24 -35.35
C GLU A 28 -4.77 -0.81 -34.62
N ALA A 29 -5.05 -1.41 -33.44
CA ALA A 29 -6.14 -0.98 -32.57
C ALA A 29 -5.90 0.46 -32.03
N PHE A 30 -4.63 0.84 -31.87
CA PHE A 30 -4.17 2.19 -31.50
C PHE A 30 -4.54 3.26 -32.54
N ILE A 31 -4.57 2.90 -33.84
CA ILE A 31 -4.95 3.80 -34.93
C ILE A 31 -6.47 3.87 -35.11
N ALA A 32 -7.19 2.76 -34.86
CA ALA A 32 -8.64 2.70 -35.04
C ALA A 32 -9.40 3.61 -34.07
N LEU A 33 -8.92 3.78 -32.82
CA LEU A 33 -9.57 4.64 -31.83
C LEU A 33 -9.44 6.15 -32.12
N ARG A 34 -8.64 6.53 -33.13
CA ARG A 34 -8.47 7.93 -33.57
C ARG A 34 -9.64 8.44 -34.43
N ARG A 35 -10.53 7.55 -34.91
CA ARG A 35 -11.60 7.91 -35.88
C ARG A 35 -13.01 8.08 -35.29
N SER A 36 -13.21 7.82 -34.00
CA SER A 36 -14.54 7.84 -33.39
C SER A 36 -14.63 8.74 -32.16
N ASN A 37 -14.36 10.04 -32.33
CA ASN A 37 -15.13 11.12 -31.71
C ASN A 37 -14.44 12.46 -31.95
N SER A 38 -15.11 13.30 -32.74
CA SER A 38 -14.87 14.73 -32.86
C SER A 38 -15.18 15.45 -31.54
N ASP A 39 -14.34 16.43 -31.20
CA ASP A 39 -14.52 17.50 -30.18
C ASP A 39 -14.26 17.26 -28.68
N ALA A 40 -13.77 16.09 -28.25
CA ALA A 40 -13.24 15.94 -26.88
C ALA A 40 -11.72 15.75 -26.90
N ALA A 41 -10.97 16.60 -26.18
CA ALA A 41 -9.54 16.38 -25.94
C ALA A 41 -9.34 14.95 -25.43
N PRO A 42 -8.45 14.13 -26.03
CA PRO A 42 -8.45 12.69 -25.85
C PRO A 42 -7.97 12.34 -24.45
N LEU A 43 -8.91 12.18 -23.53
CA LEU A 43 -8.66 11.75 -22.17
C LEU A 43 -8.15 10.30 -22.21
N ARG A 44 -6.91 10.06 -21.77
CA ARG A 44 -6.35 8.71 -21.67
C ARG A 44 -6.42 8.24 -20.23
N VAL A 45 -6.95 7.05 -20.02
CA VAL A 45 -6.95 6.39 -18.71
C VAL A 45 -5.92 5.27 -18.77
N LEU A 46 -4.83 5.42 -18.05
CA LEU A 46 -3.76 4.43 -17.92
C LEU A 46 -3.98 3.69 -16.61
N ARG A 47 -3.97 2.35 -16.64
CA ARG A 47 -4.10 1.55 -15.42
C ARG A 47 -2.70 1.40 -14.81
N ASP A 48 -2.47 2.08 -13.68
CA ASP A 48 -1.21 2.02 -12.94
C ASP A 48 -1.17 0.78 -12.02
N GLY A 49 -2.32 0.15 -11.75
CA GLY A 49 -2.46 -1.10 -10.98
C GLY A 49 -3.93 -1.47 -10.74
N PRO A 50 -4.23 -2.59 -10.06
CA PRO A 50 -5.60 -2.95 -9.71
C PRO A 50 -6.21 -1.88 -8.77
N GLY A 51 -7.24 -1.20 -9.24
CA GLY A 51 -7.95 -0.15 -8.49
C GLY A 51 -7.33 1.25 -8.55
N GLN A 52 -6.23 1.43 -9.30
CA GLN A 52 -5.59 2.72 -9.55
C GLN A 52 -5.48 2.99 -11.05
N ALA A 53 -5.92 4.17 -11.48
CA ALA A 53 -5.79 4.60 -12.86
C ALA A 53 -5.36 6.07 -12.91
N ARG A 54 -4.43 6.37 -13.79
CA ARG A 54 -3.98 7.72 -14.09
C ARG A 54 -4.74 8.25 -15.29
N VAL A 55 -5.43 9.36 -15.10
CA VAL A 55 -6.06 10.09 -16.19
C VAL A 55 -5.07 11.11 -16.72
N VAL A 56 -4.59 10.89 -17.94
CA VAL A 56 -3.73 11.81 -18.67
C VAL A 56 -4.58 12.53 -19.70
N ARG A 57 -4.67 13.85 -19.59
CA ARG A 57 -5.26 14.70 -20.63
C ARG A 57 -4.13 15.37 -21.41
N PRO A 58 -3.64 14.75 -22.50
CA PRO A 58 -2.62 15.37 -23.32
C PRO A 58 -3.15 16.66 -23.95
N THR A 59 -2.35 17.72 -23.93
CA THR A 59 -2.70 18.99 -24.58
C THR A 59 -2.59 18.86 -26.10
N PRO A 60 -3.27 19.71 -26.89
CA PRO A 60 -3.09 19.74 -28.34
C PRO A 60 -1.62 19.93 -28.77
N ALA A 61 -0.84 20.70 -28.01
CA ALA A 61 0.60 20.85 -28.21
C ALA A 61 1.35 19.53 -27.99
N GLN A 62 1.02 18.79 -26.91
CA GLN A 62 1.55 17.44 -26.62
C GLN A 62 1.31 16.43 -27.73
N LEU A 63 0.09 16.42 -28.28
CA LEU A 63 -0.26 15.54 -29.39
C LEU A 63 0.50 15.91 -30.67
N ARG A 64 0.70 17.20 -30.93
CA ARG A 64 1.40 17.65 -32.14
C ARG A 64 2.88 17.30 -32.13
N VAL A 65 3.55 17.41 -30.98
CA VAL A 65 4.96 17.00 -30.84
C VAL A 65 5.10 15.48 -30.93
N ALA A 66 4.20 14.71 -30.30
CA ALA A 66 4.19 13.25 -30.44
C ALA A 66 4.05 12.82 -31.91
N GLU A 67 3.20 13.49 -32.67
CA GLU A 67 3.04 13.27 -34.11
C GLU A 67 4.32 13.61 -34.89
N LEU A 68 4.97 14.75 -34.61
CA LEU A 68 6.25 15.10 -35.23
C LEU A 68 7.36 14.08 -34.93
N ILE A 69 7.43 13.58 -33.69
CA ILE A 69 8.43 12.57 -33.30
C ILE A 69 8.15 11.22 -33.98
N SER A 70 6.89 10.79 -34.07
CA SER A 70 6.49 9.55 -34.76
C SER A 70 6.82 9.53 -36.26
N GLN A 71 6.97 10.71 -36.87
CA GLN A 71 7.38 10.87 -38.27
C GLN A 71 8.90 10.83 -38.49
N GLY A 72 9.69 10.53 -37.43
CA GLY A 72 11.13 10.36 -37.54
C GLY A 72 11.90 11.68 -37.61
N TRP A 73 11.50 12.68 -36.81
CA TRP A 73 12.15 13.99 -36.80
C TRP A 73 13.64 13.89 -36.41
N GLN A 74 14.51 14.29 -37.34
CA GLN A 74 15.96 14.37 -37.16
C GLN A 74 16.39 15.83 -37.18
N VAL A 75 17.08 16.28 -36.13
CA VAL A 75 17.54 17.67 -36.03
C VAL A 75 19.06 17.76 -36.14
N PRO A 76 19.61 18.58 -37.04
CA PRO A 76 21.06 18.80 -37.15
C PRO A 76 21.64 19.47 -35.89
N VAL A 77 22.80 19.02 -35.43
CA VAL A 77 23.45 19.50 -34.17
C VAL A 77 23.69 21.02 -34.15
N GLY A 78 23.80 21.67 -35.32
CA GLY A 78 23.98 23.13 -35.43
C GLY A 78 22.75 23.99 -35.07
N ALA A 79 21.57 23.38 -34.85
CA ALA A 79 20.32 24.10 -34.58
C ALA A 79 19.93 24.13 -33.08
N LEU A 80 20.83 23.73 -32.17
CA LEU A 80 20.59 23.67 -30.72
C LEU A 80 20.02 24.98 -30.12
N ALA A 81 20.47 26.15 -30.60
CA ALA A 81 19.99 27.44 -30.11
C ALA A 81 18.55 27.79 -30.56
N GLU A 82 18.15 27.40 -31.77
CA GLU A 82 16.79 27.60 -32.28
C GLU A 82 15.81 26.59 -31.67
N ILE A 83 16.28 25.37 -31.40
CA ILE A 83 15.54 24.35 -30.65
C ILE A 83 15.31 24.82 -29.22
N ASP A 84 16.30 25.42 -28.55
CA ASP A 84 16.15 25.87 -27.16
C ASP A 84 15.09 26.98 -27.02
N ALA A 85 15.00 27.87 -28.01
CA ALA A 85 13.93 28.87 -28.09
C ALA A 85 12.55 28.23 -28.30
N ALA A 86 12.44 27.23 -29.20
CA ALA A 86 11.21 26.49 -29.43
C ALA A 86 10.80 25.62 -28.21
N LEU A 87 11.77 25.00 -27.53
CA LEU A 87 11.58 24.19 -26.34
C LEU A 87 11.16 25.02 -25.13
N ARG A 88 11.69 26.25 -24.97
CA ARG A 88 11.22 27.19 -23.93
C ARG A 88 9.76 27.61 -24.14
N VAL A 89 9.34 27.83 -25.39
CA VAL A 89 7.94 28.10 -25.73
C VAL A 89 7.04 26.88 -25.46
N LEU A 90 7.57 25.68 -25.69
CA LEU A 90 6.89 24.41 -25.37
C LEU A 90 6.93 24.06 -23.86
N GLY A 91 7.82 24.66 -23.06
CA GLY A 91 7.95 24.43 -21.62
C GLY A 91 6.71 24.80 -20.79
N SER A 92 5.77 25.55 -21.36
CA SER A 92 4.45 25.82 -20.76
C SER A 92 3.47 24.64 -20.88
N HIS A 93 3.70 23.74 -21.83
CA HIS A 93 2.86 22.60 -22.14
C HIS A 93 3.54 21.24 -21.93
N PHE A 94 4.85 21.20 -21.73
CA PHE A 94 5.63 19.99 -21.50
C PHE A 94 6.55 20.16 -20.29
N GLN A 95 6.64 19.13 -19.45
CA GLN A 95 7.75 19.02 -18.51
C GLN A 95 8.96 18.50 -19.31
N LEU A 96 9.93 19.37 -19.58
CA LEU A 96 11.16 19.00 -20.26
C LEU A 96 12.03 18.21 -19.27
N ALA A 97 11.88 16.88 -19.25
CA ALA A 97 12.75 16.00 -18.49
C ALA A 97 14.00 15.69 -19.33
N SER A 98 14.95 16.63 -19.35
CA SER A 98 16.32 16.36 -19.77
C SER A 98 17.13 15.83 -18.59
N ASP A 99 18.26 15.17 -18.82
CA ASP A 99 19.27 14.89 -17.79
C ASP A 99 19.83 16.17 -17.12
N VAL A 100 19.48 17.36 -17.65
CA VAL A 100 19.76 18.67 -17.04
C VAL A 100 18.75 18.96 -15.93
N GLU A 101 19.25 19.40 -14.77
CA GLU A 101 18.52 19.73 -13.54
C GLU A 101 17.23 20.53 -13.81
N ALA A 102 16.07 19.85 -13.71
CA ALA A 102 14.76 20.48 -13.80
C ALA A 102 14.10 20.51 -12.41
N GLY A 103 13.74 21.71 -11.94
CA GLY A 103 13.09 21.91 -10.64
C GLY A 103 14.06 21.96 -9.46
N HIS A 104 13.55 22.41 -8.31
CA HIS A 104 14.32 22.48 -7.07
C HIS A 104 14.57 21.06 -6.52
N GLU A 105 15.83 20.65 -6.42
CA GLU A 105 16.19 19.31 -5.95
C GLU A 105 15.99 19.21 -4.43
N VAL A 106 15.28 18.16 -4.01
CA VAL A 106 15.02 17.82 -2.61
C VAL A 106 15.51 16.40 -2.32
N PRO A 107 15.99 16.13 -1.08
CA PRO A 107 16.48 14.81 -0.72
C PRO A 107 15.37 13.76 -0.85
N ALA A 108 15.69 12.63 -1.49
CA ALA A 108 14.76 11.51 -1.59
C ALA A 108 14.60 10.83 -0.22
N SER A 109 13.36 10.58 0.17
CA SER A 109 13.09 9.65 1.26
C SER A 109 13.45 8.22 0.83
N ALA A 110 14.25 7.55 1.64
CA ALA A 110 14.58 6.13 1.46
C ALA A 110 13.51 5.19 2.04
N VAL A 111 12.56 5.70 2.84
CA VAL A 111 11.58 4.86 3.53
C VAL A 111 10.46 4.44 2.58
N LEU A 112 10.30 3.13 2.39
CA LEU A 112 9.20 2.54 1.63
C LEU A 112 7.88 2.66 2.38
N ARG A 113 6.77 2.55 1.65
CA ARG A 113 5.42 2.60 2.22
C ARG A 113 4.58 1.41 1.81
N ALA A 114 3.83 0.86 2.76
CA ALA A 114 2.78 -0.12 2.53
C ALA A 114 1.45 0.62 2.41
N GLU A 115 0.90 0.70 1.21
CA GLU A 115 -0.44 1.23 0.99
C GLU A 115 -1.47 0.10 1.14
N LEU A 116 -2.36 0.26 2.10
CA LEU A 116 -3.35 -0.72 2.50
C LEU A 116 -4.76 -0.27 2.13
N THR A 117 -5.51 -1.11 1.41
CA THR A 117 -6.91 -0.84 1.07
C THR A 117 -7.80 -2.01 1.52
N PRO A 118 -8.75 -1.81 2.45
CA PRO A 118 -9.70 -2.84 2.83
C PRO A 118 -10.56 -3.26 1.64
N GLN A 119 -10.75 -4.58 1.44
CA GLN A 119 -11.56 -5.10 0.33
C GLN A 119 -12.37 -6.33 0.76
N HIS A 120 -13.71 -6.20 0.85
CA HIS A 120 -14.66 -7.29 1.10
C HIS A 120 -14.29 -8.25 2.26
N GLY A 121 -13.71 -7.73 3.36
CA GLY A 121 -13.25 -8.53 4.49
C GLY A 121 -11.77 -8.93 4.44
N GLY A 122 -11.13 -8.79 3.29
CA GLY A 122 -9.70 -8.91 3.08
C GLY A 122 -8.97 -7.56 2.95
N LEU A 123 -7.76 -7.61 2.40
CA LEU A 123 -6.84 -6.48 2.31
C LEU A 123 -6.05 -6.52 1.00
N LEU A 124 -6.03 -5.40 0.29
CA LEU A 124 -5.09 -5.18 -0.80
C LEU A 124 -3.88 -4.43 -0.25
N LEU A 125 -2.68 -4.99 -0.44
CA LEU A 125 -1.41 -4.39 -0.03
C LEU A 125 -0.59 -4.03 -1.27
N SER A 126 -0.13 -2.79 -1.34
CA SER A 126 0.83 -2.33 -2.35
C SER A 126 2.08 -1.81 -1.65
N LEU A 127 3.26 -2.28 -2.06
CA LEU A 127 4.52 -1.70 -1.60
C LEU A 127 4.99 -0.65 -2.60
N VAL A 128 5.19 0.59 -2.14
CA VAL A 128 5.54 1.73 -2.98
C VAL A 128 6.72 2.51 -2.42
N ALA A 129 7.53 3.08 -3.30
CA ALA A 129 8.52 4.08 -2.92
C ALA A 129 7.84 5.45 -2.81
N ALA A 130 8.26 6.23 -1.82
CA ALA A 130 7.68 7.52 -1.48
C ALA A 130 8.77 8.61 -1.46
N PRO A 131 9.38 8.92 -2.62
CA PRO A 131 10.62 9.71 -2.63
C PRO A 131 10.40 11.16 -2.13
N PHE A 132 9.18 11.70 -2.23
CA PHE A 132 8.81 13.01 -1.69
C PHE A 132 8.06 12.94 -0.35
N GLY A 133 8.06 11.79 0.33
CA GLY A 133 7.35 11.61 1.60
C GLY A 133 5.84 11.50 1.40
N ASP A 134 5.06 12.48 1.84
CA ASP A 134 3.60 12.41 1.86
C ASP A 134 2.90 12.84 0.56
N PHE A 135 3.65 13.40 -0.39
CA PHE A 135 3.11 13.85 -1.67
C PHE A 135 3.90 13.28 -2.85
N GLY A 136 3.45 13.60 -4.05
CA GLY A 136 4.12 13.24 -5.29
C GLY A 136 3.86 11.80 -5.74
N PRO A 137 4.61 11.33 -6.76
CA PRO A 137 4.42 10.01 -7.34
C PRO A 137 4.77 8.87 -6.37
N ARG A 138 4.03 7.75 -6.49
CA ARG A 138 4.22 6.49 -5.74
C ARG A 138 4.71 5.36 -6.67
N PRO A 139 5.94 5.40 -7.19
CA PRO A 139 6.44 4.35 -8.07
C PRO A 139 6.68 3.04 -7.33
N LEU A 140 6.71 1.93 -8.07
CA LEU A 140 7.14 0.64 -7.54
C LEU A 140 8.62 0.72 -7.07
N PRO A 141 8.98 0.12 -5.91
CA PRO A 141 10.35 0.12 -5.41
C PRO A 141 11.31 -0.50 -6.41
N GLY A 142 12.43 0.18 -6.67
CA GLY A 142 13.45 -0.32 -7.58
C GLY A 142 13.08 -0.33 -9.07
N GLN A 143 11.89 0.13 -9.44
CA GLN A 143 11.42 0.20 -10.81
C GLN A 143 11.20 1.64 -11.27
N GLY A 144 11.27 1.84 -12.59
CA GLY A 144 11.14 3.15 -13.23
C GLY A 144 12.43 3.97 -13.14
N ARG A 145 12.29 5.30 -13.23
CA ARG A 145 13.43 6.21 -13.29
C ARG A 145 13.99 6.53 -11.91
N GLU A 146 15.31 6.75 -11.89
CA GLU A 146 16.04 7.21 -10.70
C GLU A 146 15.62 8.63 -10.31
N ARG A 147 15.57 9.55 -11.29
CA ARG A 147 15.09 10.91 -11.09
C ARG A 147 13.57 10.99 -11.27
N VAL A 148 12.89 11.55 -10.27
CA VAL A 148 11.44 11.77 -10.26
C VAL A 148 11.16 13.24 -10.03
N THR A 149 10.19 13.79 -10.75
CA THR A 149 9.73 15.18 -10.61
C THR A 149 8.27 15.22 -10.15
N THR A 150 7.92 16.26 -9.41
CA THR A 150 6.53 16.54 -9.05
C THR A 150 6.30 18.04 -8.92
N VAL A 151 5.04 18.46 -8.94
CA VAL A 151 4.67 19.85 -8.65
C VAL A 151 3.99 19.85 -7.28
N HIS A 152 4.55 20.61 -6.34
CA HIS A 152 3.98 20.80 -5.02
C HIS A 152 3.87 22.29 -4.74
N GLN A 153 2.67 22.75 -4.37
CA GLN A 153 2.38 24.18 -4.11
C GLN A 153 2.82 25.14 -5.23
N GLY A 154 2.70 24.70 -6.49
CA GLY A 154 3.08 25.50 -7.67
C GLY A 154 4.58 25.52 -7.99
N VAL A 155 5.41 24.83 -7.19
CA VAL A 155 6.86 24.70 -7.43
C VAL A 155 7.15 23.31 -7.98
N THR A 156 7.97 23.25 -9.04
CA THR A 156 8.49 21.98 -9.55
C THR A 156 9.65 21.51 -8.67
N LEU A 157 9.48 20.36 -8.04
CA LEU A 157 10.47 19.68 -7.22
C LEU A 157 11.01 18.46 -7.97
N SER A 158 12.28 18.16 -7.76
CA SER A 158 12.94 16.96 -8.29
C SER A 158 13.66 16.21 -7.18
N THR A 159 13.79 14.91 -7.34
CA THR A 159 14.51 14.07 -6.38
C THR A 159 15.13 12.87 -7.07
N ARG A 160 16.14 12.26 -6.44
CA ARG A 160 16.91 11.14 -6.98
C ARG A 160 16.83 9.95 -6.04
N ARG A 161 16.16 8.90 -6.52
CA ARG A 161 15.94 7.63 -5.82
C ARG A 161 17.20 6.78 -5.84
N ASN A 162 17.39 5.93 -4.84
CA ASN A 162 18.39 4.86 -4.93
C ASN A 162 17.67 3.54 -5.23
N LEU A 163 17.57 3.19 -6.52
CA LEU A 163 16.82 2.02 -6.96
C LEU A 163 17.40 0.69 -6.42
N ALA A 164 18.72 0.62 -6.19
CA ALA A 164 19.32 -0.59 -5.63
C ALA A 164 18.92 -0.75 -4.16
N ALA A 165 19.09 0.30 -3.36
CA ALA A 165 18.70 0.29 -1.94
C ALA A 165 17.20 0.03 -1.75
N GLU A 166 16.35 0.57 -2.63
CA GLU A 166 14.91 0.29 -2.60
C GLU A 166 14.58 -1.19 -2.83
N ARG A 167 15.29 -1.88 -3.74
CA ARG A 167 15.09 -3.32 -3.98
C ARG A 167 15.52 -4.14 -2.78
N ASP A 168 16.68 -3.81 -2.22
CA ASP A 168 17.22 -4.51 -1.05
C ASP A 168 16.27 -4.36 0.15
N GLN A 169 15.79 -3.14 0.41
CA GLN A 169 14.82 -2.89 1.48
C GLN A 169 13.47 -3.58 1.22
N ALA A 170 12.98 -3.56 -0.03
CA ALA A 170 11.76 -4.27 -0.39
C ALA A 170 11.90 -5.77 -0.12
N GLN A 171 13.05 -6.38 -0.48
CA GLN A 171 13.28 -7.79 -0.23
C GLN A 171 13.30 -8.11 1.28
N VAL A 172 14.00 -7.31 2.09
CA VAL A 172 14.03 -7.48 3.56
C VAL A 172 12.63 -7.41 4.17
N LEU A 173 11.79 -6.51 3.66
CA LEU A 173 10.40 -6.38 4.13
C LEU A 173 9.53 -7.57 3.71
N LEU A 174 9.72 -8.09 2.50
CA LEU A 174 9.01 -9.27 2.03
C LEU A 174 9.41 -10.53 2.82
N ASP A 175 10.70 -10.68 3.13
CA ASP A 175 11.20 -11.78 3.96
C ASP A 175 10.60 -11.74 5.38
N ALA A 176 10.31 -10.54 5.90
CA ALA A 176 9.65 -10.35 7.18
C ALA A 176 8.12 -10.56 7.14
N LEU A 177 7.52 -10.63 5.94
CA LEU A 177 6.08 -10.79 5.72
C LEU A 177 5.77 -12.11 4.99
N PRO A 178 5.97 -13.27 5.64
CA PRO A 178 5.77 -14.59 5.01
C PRO A 178 4.33 -14.87 4.59
N ALA A 179 3.37 -14.05 5.02
CA ALA A 179 1.96 -14.14 4.60
C ALA A 179 1.74 -13.64 3.16
N LEU A 180 2.69 -12.90 2.58
CA LEU A 180 2.63 -12.50 1.18
C LEU A 180 3.17 -13.65 0.34
N ASP A 181 2.36 -14.14 -0.59
CA ASP A 181 2.85 -15.03 -1.63
C ASP A 181 3.86 -14.25 -2.47
N GLY A 182 5.01 -14.85 -2.82
CA GLY A 182 6.13 -14.18 -3.51
C GLY A 182 5.84 -13.65 -4.92
N GLY A 183 4.57 -13.36 -5.25
CA GLY A 183 4.14 -12.63 -6.43
C GLY A 183 4.53 -11.15 -6.40
N ALA A 184 4.26 -10.48 -7.52
CA ALA A 184 4.55 -9.06 -7.68
C ALA A 184 3.45 -8.19 -7.05
N SER A 185 3.85 -7.11 -6.38
CA SER A 185 2.95 -6.09 -5.84
C SER A 185 1.95 -5.60 -6.92
N PRO A 186 0.65 -5.48 -6.60
CA PRO A 186 0.07 -5.60 -5.26
C PRO A 186 -0.46 -7.00 -4.92
N TRP A 187 -0.49 -7.29 -3.62
CA TRP A 187 -0.95 -8.56 -3.06
C TRP A 187 -2.40 -8.46 -2.59
N THR A 188 -3.19 -9.47 -2.91
CA THR A 188 -4.59 -9.56 -2.45
C THR A 188 -4.70 -10.62 -1.37
N ILE A 189 -4.97 -10.18 -0.15
CA ILE A 189 -5.13 -11.05 1.02
C ILE A 189 -6.63 -11.21 1.27
N ALA A 190 -7.21 -12.35 0.86
CA ALA A 190 -8.65 -12.57 0.98
C ALA A 190 -9.09 -12.90 2.41
N GLU A 191 -8.26 -13.64 3.15
CA GLU A 191 -8.60 -14.12 4.49
C GLU A 191 -8.46 -13.00 5.55
N PRO A 192 -9.52 -12.68 6.32
CA PRO A 192 -9.50 -11.60 7.30
C PRO A 192 -8.40 -11.73 8.37
N ASP A 193 -8.18 -12.95 8.87
CA ASP A 193 -7.15 -13.21 9.89
C ASP A 193 -5.74 -12.98 9.33
N GLN A 194 -5.49 -13.35 8.07
CA GLN A 194 -4.22 -13.08 7.41
C GLN A 194 -4.04 -11.59 7.16
N ALA A 195 -5.10 -10.89 6.76
CA ALA A 195 -5.08 -9.44 6.58
C ALA A 195 -4.70 -8.71 7.88
N LEU A 196 -5.30 -9.08 9.00
CA LEU A 196 -4.95 -8.51 10.31
C LEU A 196 -3.54 -8.89 10.75
N ALA A 197 -3.06 -10.10 10.43
CA ALA A 197 -1.67 -10.50 10.69
C ALA A 197 -0.65 -9.67 9.91
N VAL A 198 -0.95 -9.32 8.67
CA VAL A 198 -0.10 -8.43 7.87
C VAL A 198 -0.10 -7.01 8.46
N VAL A 199 -1.25 -6.50 8.90
CA VAL A 199 -1.33 -5.19 9.57
C VAL A 199 -0.50 -5.19 10.86
N GLU A 200 -0.64 -6.22 11.69
CA GLU A 200 0.14 -6.40 12.93
C GLU A 200 1.65 -6.45 12.65
N ALA A 201 2.07 -7.25 11.67
CA ALA A 201 3.47 -7.38 11.30
C ALA A 201 4.07 -6.06 10.77
N LEU A 202 3.34 -5.33 9.92
CA LEU A 202 3.77 -4.02 9.42
C LEU A 202 3.96 -2.99 10.54
N GLN A 203 3.11 -3.00 11.58
CA GLN A 203 3.31 -2.14 12.75
C GLN A 203 4.60 -2.49 13.51
N GLY A 204 4.92 -3.78 13.62
CA GLY A 204 6.17 -4.25 14.24
C GLY A 204 7.44 -3.88 13.45
N LEU A 205 7.31 -3.61 12.15
CA LEU A 205 8.42 -3.19 11.27
C LEU A 205 8.67 -1.68 11.26
N ALA A 206 7.83 -0.89 11.95
CA ALA A 206 8.07 0.54 12.10
C ALA A 206 9.33 0.80 12.95
N PRO A 207 10.14 1.84 12.62
CA PRO A 207 9.93 2.87 11.61
C PRO A 207 10.49 2.53 10.20
N GLY A 208 10.89 1.28 9.95
CA GLY A 208 11.52 0.86 8.68
C GLY A 208 10.58 0.89 7.46
N ILE A 209 9.27 0.89 7.70
CA ILE A 209 8.21 1.08 6.70
C ILE A 209 7.11 1.96 7.29
N VAL A 210 6.46 2.77 6.43
CA VAL A 210 5.28 3.54 6.81
C VAL A 210 4.03 2.91 6.22
N THR A 211 2.99 2.75 7.03
CA THR A 211 1.70 2.20 6.60
C THR A 211 0.73 3.32 6.26
N ASP A 212 0.27 3.37 5.02
CA ASP A 212 -0.67 4.37 4.51
C ASP A 212 -2.02 3.70 4.14
N TRP A 213 -3.12 4.42 4.36
CA TRP A 213 -4.47 3.95 4.03
C TRP A 213 -5.13 4.91 3.03
N PRO A 214 -4.86 4.77 1.72
CA PRO A 214 -5.36 5.71 0.71
C PRO A 214 -6.89 5.71 0.57
N LYS A 215 -7.53 4.58 0.88
CA LYS A 215 -8.98 4.40 0.78
C LYS A 215 -9.48 3.55 1.96
N GLY A 216 -10.65 3.92 2.48
CA GLY A 216 -11.31 3.20 3.57
C GLY A 216 -10.89 3.66 4.96
N LYS A 217 -11.51 3.05 5.99
CA LYS A 217 -11.10 3.27 7.39
C LYS A 217 -9.85 2.42 7.69
N PRO A 218 -8.85 2.97 8.40
CA PRO A 218 -7.65 2.23 8.74
C PRO A 218 -7.96 1.11 9.74
N PHE A 219 -7.37 -0.07 9.54
CA PHE A 219 -7.37 -1.09 10.57
C PHE A 219 -6.27 -0.84 11.58
N ARG A 220 -6.60 -1.01 12.86
CA ARG A 220 -5.66 -0.89 13.96
C ARG A 220 -5.66 -2.18 14.75
N VAL A 221 -4.53 -2.88 14.73
CA VAL A 221 -4.31 -4.04 15.59
C VAL A 221 -3.55 -3.59 16.82
N ARG A 222 -4.02 -3.99 18.01
CA ARG A 222 -3.37 -3.73 19.30
C ARG A 222 -2.99 -5.07 19.93
N PRO A 223 -1.70 -5.40 20.06
CA PRO A 223 -1.29 -6.64 20.72
C PRO A 223 -1.61 -6.57 22.21
N VAL A 224 -2.13 -7.67 22.75
CA VAL A 224 -2.37 -7.81 24.19
C VAL A 224 -1.24 -8.65 24.79
N ALA A 225 -0.47 -8.04 25.69
CA ALA A 225 0.53 -8.74 26.49
C ALA A 225 -0.13 -9.52 27.64
N ALA A 226 0.45 -10.66 28.02
CA ALA A 226 -0.07 -11.47 29.12
C ALA A 226 -0.23 -10.69 30.44
N GLY A 227 0.66 -9.73 30.72
CA GLY A 227 0.60 -8.89 31.92
C GLY A 227 -0.55 -7.87 31.96
N GLN A 228 -1.20 -7.60 30.82
CA GLN A 228 -2.37 -6.71 30.72
C GLN A 228 -3.67 -7.42 31.13
N VAL A 229 -3.63 -8.74 31.32
CA VAL A 229 -4.78 -9.56 31.71
C VAL A 229 -4.77 -9.76 33.22
N ARG A 230 -5.86 -9.37 33.88
CA ARG A 230 -6.08 -9.64 35.31
C ARG A 230 -7.26 -10.58 35.46
N LEU A 231 -7.01 -11.75 36.04
CA LEU A 231 -8.03 -12.74 36.36
C LEU A 231 -8.22 -12.81 37.87
N ALA A 232 -9.46 -12.93 38.31
CA ALA A 232 -9.84 -13.11 39.70
C ALA A 232 -10.81 -14.28 39.81
N VAL A 233 -10.45 -15.29 40.59
CA VAL A 233 -11.31 -16.46 40.84
C VAL A 233 -11.98 -16.29 42.19
N ARG A 234 -13.31 -16.42 42.23
CA ARG A 234 -14.10 -16.34 43.46
C ARG A 234 -14.86 -17.65 43.66
N SER A 235 -14.83 -18.21 44.88
CA SER A 235 -15.66 -19.37 45.20
C SER A 235 -17.07 -18.92 45.57
N GLN A 236 -18.08 -19.50 44.91
CA GLN A 236 -19.49 -19.27 45.19
C GLN A 236 -20.22 -20.62 45.28
N GLN A 237 -20.52 -21.04 46.50
CA GLN A 237 -21.19 -22.32 46.81
C GLN A 237 -20.43 -23.53 46.26
N GLN A 238 -20.94 -24.16 45.20
CA GLN A 238 -20.34 -25.33 44.55
C GLN A 238 -19.56 -24.98 43.27
N TRP A 239 -19.44 -23.68 42.95
CA TRP A 239 -18.86 -23.18 41.70
C TRP A 239 -17.74 -22.20 41.96
N LEU A 240 -16.74 -22.18 41.09
CA LEU A 240 -15.75 -21.11 41.00
C LEU A 240 -16.20 -20.16 39.91
N VAL A 241 -16.38 -18.89 40.26
CA VAL A 241 -16.70 -17.82 39.30
C VAL A 241 -15.38 -17.19 38.88
N VAL A 242 -15.09 -17.19 37.59
CA VAL A 242 -13.91 -16.51 37.04
C VAL A 242 -14.33 -15.16 36.51
N ASP A 243 -13.79 -14.12 37.11
CA ASP A 243 -13.90 -12.74 36.66
C ASP A 243 -12.57 -12.33 36.05
N GLY A 244 -12.60 -11.41 35.10
CA GLY A 244 -11.37 -10.98 34.44
C GLY A 244 -11.54 -9.72 33.64
N GLN A 245 -10.44 -9.00 33.50
CA GLN A 245 -10.38 -7.79 32.72
C GLN A 245 -9.03 -7.68 32.00
N VAL A 246 -9.08 -7.16 30.78
CA VAL A 246 -7.90 -6.81 29.98
C VAL A 246 -7.81 -5.31 29.95
N THR A 247 -6.71 -4.75 30.46
CA THR A 247 -6.46 -3.31 30.37
C THR A 247 -5.66 -3.03 29.11
N LEU A 248 -6.22 -2.23 28.22
CA LEU A 248 -5.60 -1.88 26.95
C LEU A 248 -4.78 -0.59 27.08
N ASP A 249 -3.79 -0.43 26.19
CA ASP A 249 -2.96 0.78 26.13
C ASP A 249 -3.80 1.99 25.73
N GLY A 250 -4.11 2.86 26.69
CA GLY A 250 -5.11 3.93 26.55
C GLY A 250 -6.14 3.98 27.68
N GLY A 251 -6.11 2.99 28.60
CA GLY A 251 -6.93 2.97 29.82
C GLY A 251 -8.30 2.33 29.65
N GLU A 252 -8.63 1.86 28.45
CA GLU A 252 -9.83 1.07 28.19
C GLU A 252 -9.72 -0.30 28.88
N VAL A 253 -10.83 -0.77 29.42
CA VAL A 253 -10.91 -2.05 30.14
C VAL A 253 -11.94 -2.94 29.44
N LEU A 254 -11.47 -4.03 28.84
CA LEU A 254 -12.34 -5.06 28.30
C LEU A 254 -12.64 -6.12 29.35
N LYS A 255 -13.90 -6.53 29.47
CA LYS A 255 -14.27 -7.61 30.38
C LYS A 255 -14.00 -8.98 29.74
N LEU A 256 -13.65 -9.95 30.56
CA LEU A 256 -13.43 -11.34 30.15
C LEU A 256 -14.68 -11.93 29.46
N GLU A 257 -15.89 -11.60 29.93
CA GLU A 257 -17.13 -12.08 29.32
C GLU A 257 -17.29 -11.68 27.85
N GLN A 258 -16.96 -10.43 27.52
CA GLN A 258 -17.02 -9.89 26.15
C GLN A 258 -15.96 -10.56 25.26
N LEU A 259 -14.77 -10.80 25.82
CA LEU A 259 -13.67 -11.46 25.13
C LEU A 259 -14.01 -12.92 24.80
N LEU A 260 -14.59 -13.64 25.77
CA LEU A 260 -15.02 -15.03 25.58
C LEU A 260 -16.19 -15.10 24.59
N GLU A 261 -17.14 -14.17 24.63
CA GLU A 261 -18.23 -14.13 23.65
C GLU A 261 -17.70 -13.91 22.23
N ALA A 262 -16.77 -12.98 22.03
CA ALA A 262 -16.14 -12.74 20.73
C ALA A 262 -15.35 -13.97 20.22
N LEU A 263 -14.59 -14.64 21.10
CA LEU A 263 -13.88 -15.88 20.76
C LEU A 263 -14.82 -17.04 20.43
N ALA A 264 -15.99 -17.11 21.05
CA ALA A 264 -16.99 -18.13 20.75
C ALA A 264 -17.62 -17.93 19.36
N GLN A 265 -17.79 -16.67 18.94
CA GLN A 265 -18.32 -16.33 17.62
C GLN A 265 -17.27 -16.54 16.51
N ASN A 266 -16.00 -16.27 16.80
CA ASN A 266 -14.93 -16.37 15.83
C ASN A 266 -13.68 -16.98 16.50
N ARG A 267 -13.24 -18.15 16.02
CA ARG A 267 -12.04 -18.87 16.54
C ARG A 267 -10.72 -18.20 16.14
N SER A 268 -10.78 -16.93 15.76
CA SER A 268 -9.64 -16.10 15.38
C SER A 268 -8.84 -15.68 16.61
N ARG A 269 -7.56 -15.38 16.41
CA ARG A 269 -6.73 -14.69 17.43
C ARG A 269 -7.04 -13.20 17.54
N TYR A 270 -7.83 -12.66 16.62
CA TYR A 270 -8.22 -11.25 16.59
C TYR A 270 -9.63 -11.05 17.11
N VAL A 271 -9.77 -10.13 18.06
CA VAL A 271 -11.07 -9.75 18.62
C VAL A 271 -11.39 -8.33 18.18
N ALA A 272 -12.52 -8.16 17.47
CA ALA A 272 -12.97 -6.85 17.02
C ALA A 272 -13.50 -6.01 18.20
N LEU A 273 -13.03 -4.77 18.31
CA LEU A 273 -13.50 -3.79 19.30
C LEU A 273 -14.57 -2.84 18.74
N GLY A 274 -14.63 -2.72 17.42
CA GLY A 274 -15.46 -1.74 16.72
C GLY A 274 -14.62 -0.74 15.94
N ASP A 275 -15.24 -0.04 14.99
CA ASP A 275 -14.63 1.04 14.20
C ASP A 275 -13.30 0.72 13.46
N GLY A 276 -13.01 -0.55 13.21
CA GLY A 276 -11.77 -1.00 12.56
C GLY A 276 -10.62 -1.28 13.54
N GLU A 277 -10.89 -1.27 14.84
CA GLU A 277 -9.94 -1.65 15.87
C GLU A 277 -10.08 -3.14 16.25
N PHE A 278 -8.93 -3.78 16.43
CA PHE A 278 -8.79 -5.20 16.72
C PHE A 278 -7.76 -5.43 17.82
N LEU A 279 -8.04 -6.37 18.71
CA LEU A 279 -7.07 -6.91 19.67
C LEU A 279 -6.42 -8.15 19.10
N ALA A 280 -5.09 -8.20 19.09
CA ALA A 280 -4.35 -9.42 18.82
C ALA A 280 -4.03 -10.14 20.13
N LEU A 281 -4.60 -11.33 20.29
CA LEU A 281 -4.32 -12.21 21.41
C LEU A 281 -3.07 -13.05 21.10
N GLY A 282 -2.06 -12.97 21.97
CA GLY A 282 -0.91 -13.87 21.90
C GLY A 282 -1.34 -15.34 21.99
N ASP A 283 -0.57 -16.24 21.38
CA ASP A 283 -0.92 -17.66 21.28
C ASP A 283 -1.23 -18.31 22.64
N THR A 284 -0.41 -18.03 23.66
CA THR A 284 -0.60 -18.54 25.01
C THR A 284 -1.91 -18.04 25.62
N LEU A 285 -2.21 -16.75 25.48
CA LEU A 285 -3.44 -16.16 26.03
C LEU A 285 -4.68 -16.70 25.31
N ARG A 286 -4.62 -16.83 23.98
CA ARG A 286 -5.69 -17.46 23.20
C ARG A 286 -5.95 -18.88 23.68
N GLN A 287 -4.90 -19.69 23.85
CA GLN A 287 -5.05 -21.08 24.30
C GLN A 287 -5.66 -21.15 25.71
N GLN A 288 -5.15 -20.34 26.64
CA GLN A 288 -5.70 -20.26 28.00
C GLN A 288 -7.18 -19.89 28.03
N LEU A 289 -7.60 -18.92 27.19
CA LEU A 289 -9.00 -18.51 27.07
C LEU A 289 -9.87 -19.61 26.44
N ALA A 290 -9.35 -20.33 25.43
CA ALA A 290 -10.04 -21.45 24.81
C ALA A 290 -10.22 -22.65 25.77
N ASP A 291 -9.19 -22.95 26.57
CA ASP A 291 -9.26 -23.98 27.61
C ASP A 291 -10.30 -23.58 28.68
N LEU A 292 -10.29 -22.31 29.09
CA LEU A 292 -11.29 -21.78 30.01
C LEU A 292 -12.71 -21.88 29.46
N GLN A 293 -12.94 -21.59 28.17
CA GLN A 293 -14.26 -21.78 27.55
C GLN A 293 -14.73 -23.23 27.59
N THR A 294 -13.81 -24.18 27.38
CA THR A 294 -14.15 -25.61 27.36
C THR A 294 -14.57 -26.10 28.74
N LEU A 295 -13.94 -25.55 29.78
CA LEU A 295 -14.21 -25.91 31.18
C LEU A 295 -15.35 -25.11 31.81
N ALA A 296 -15.63 -23.92 31.28
CA ALA A 296 -16.61 -23.00 31.80
C ALA A 296 -18.03 -23.36 31.37
N GLN A 297 -18.93 -23.39 32.34
CA GLN A 297 -20.36 -23.33 32.05
C GLN A 297 -20.80 -21.87 31.93
N PRO A 298 -21.64 -21.53 30.93
CA PRO A 298 -22.18 -20.18 30.81
C PRO A 298 -22.91 -19.81 32.10
N GLY A 299 -22.67 -18.61 32.60
CA GLY A 299 -23.42 -18.09 33.74
C GLY A 299 -24.92 -18.09 33.43
N GLY A 300 -25.78 -18.39 34.40
CA GLY A 300 -27.22 -18.59 34.18
C GLY A 300 -28.01 -17.39 33.63
N LYS A 301 -27.34 -16.27 33.29
CA LYS A 301 -27.88 -15.08 32.59
C LYS A 301 -26.88 -14.62 31.53
N ALA A 302 -27.35 -14.05 30.42
CA ALA A 302 -26.49 -13.40 29.43
C ALA A 302 -25.66 -12.28 30.09
N GLY A 303 -24.34 -12.28 29.87
CA GLY A 303 -23.41 -11.35 30.53
C GLY A 303 -23.08 -11.68 32.00
N ALA A 304 -23.22 -12.94 32.41
CA ALA A 304 -22.76 -13.40 33.72
C ALA A 304 -21.41 -14.11 33.60
N ALA A 305 -20.52 -13.84 34.57
CA ALA A 305 -19.19 -14.43 34.63
C ALA A 305 -19.21 -15.97 34.54
N PRO A 306 -18.28 -16.58 33.78
CA PRO A 306 -18.20 -18.02 33.58
C PRO A 306 -18.01 -18.76 34.90
N ARG A 307 -18.67 -19.93 35.01
CA ARG A 307 -18.57 -20.81 36.18
C ARG A 307 -17.74 -22.05 35.86
N LEU A 308 -16.70 -22.29 36.65
CA LEU A 308 -15.90 -23.50 36.61
C LEU A 308 -16.32 -24.45 37.74
N SER A 309 -16.30 -25.75 37.46
CA SER A 309 -16.37 -26.74 38.53
C SER A 309 -15.04 -26.78 39.30
N PRO A 310 -15.03 -27.11 40.61
CA PRO A 310 -13.81 -27.20 41.40
C PRO A 310 -12.79 -28.20 40.85
N LEU A 311 -13.26 -29.29 40.23
CA LEU A 311 -12.41 -30.28 39.56
C LEU A 311 -11.79 -29.74 38.27
N ALA A 312 -12.54 -28.96 37.49
CA ALA A 312 -12.03 -28.33 36.27
C ALA A 312 -10.97 -27.26 36.56
N ALA A 313 -11.12 -26.51 37.65
CA ALA A 313 -10.15 -25.50 38.06
C ALA A 313 -8.83 -26.07 38.61
N LEU A 314 -8.77 -27.38 38.94
CA LEU A 314 -7.52 -28.05 39.34
C LEU A 314 -6.70 -28.54 38.14
N ALA A 315 -7.30 -28.58 36.95
CA ALA A 315 -6.65 -28.97 35.69
C ALA A 315 -6.13 -27.76 34.88
N TRP A 316 -6.32 -26.56 35.42
CA TRP A 316 -6.00 -25.27 34.82
C TRP A 316 -5.04 -24.50 35.72
#